data_AF-A0A963QMR5-F1
#
_entry.id   AF-A0A963QMR5-F1
#
_cell.length_a   1.000
_cell.length_b   1.000
_cell.length_c   1.000
_cell.angle_alpha   90.00
_cell.angle_beta   90.00
_cell.angle_gamma   90.00
#
_symmetry.space_group_name_H-M   'P 1'
#
loop_
_entity.id
_entity.type
_entity.pdbx_description
1 polymer ?
#
loop_
_entity_poly.entity_id
_entity_poly.type
_entity_poly.pdbx_seq_one_letter_code
_entity_poly.pdbx_strand_id
1 'polypeptide(L)' 'MSSYITHSSRPHESVLPRPHTDAHHRMRTYGKIRPMEEPGFFERLFGRR' A
#
# COMPACT_ATOMS: atom_id res chain seq x y z
N MET A 1 38.44 22.52 -12.44
CA MET A 1 37.17 21.83 -12.76
C MET A 1 36.13 22.29 -11.75
N SER A 2 34.98 22.80 -12.21
CA SER A 2 33.95 23.30 -11.31
C SER A 2 33.21 22.13 -10.66
N SER A 3 33.19 22.07 -9.33
CA SER A 3 32.44 21.09 -8.55
C SER A 3 30.95 21.48 -8.56
N TYR A 4 30.18 20.88 -9.46
CA TYR A 4 28.73 21.03 -9.44
C TYR A 4 28.16 20.27 -8.23
N ILE A 5 27.55 21.01 -7.30
CA ILE A 5 26.76 20.44 -6.21
C ILE A 5 25.34 20.25 -6.75
N THR A 6 24.96 19.00 -7.00
CA THR A 6 23.60 18.67 -7.43
C THR A 6 22.67 18.71 -6.23
N HIS A 7 21.90 19.78 -6.07
CA HIS A 7 20.81 19.84 -5.09
C HIS A 7 19.57 19.14 -5.68
N SER A 8 19.38 17.87 -5.34
CA SER A 8 18.13 17.15 -5.62
C SER A 8 17.07 17.58 -4.59
N SER A 9 16.02 18.26 -5.05
CA SER A 9 14.82 18.42 -4.22
C SER A 9 14.13 17.06 -4.13
N ARG A 10 14.12 16.49 -2.92
CA ARG A 10 13.36 15.27 -2.69
C ARG A 10 11.87 15.61 -2.88
N PRO A 11 11.10 14.84 -3.67
CA PRO A 11 9.70 15.13 -3.91
C PRO A 11 8.95 15.17 -2.58
N HIS A 12 8.01 16.10 -2.47
CA HIS A 12 7.23 16.27 -1.25
C HIS A 12 6.49 14.96 -0.92
N GLU A 13 6.40 14.60 0.36
CA GLU A 13 5.91 13.30 0.82
C GLU A 13 4.43 13.03 0.45
N SER A 14 3.71 14.05 -0.05
CA SER A 14 2.35 13.94 -0.57
C SER A 14 2.27 13.49 -2.05
N VAL A 15 3.38 13.52 -2.78
CA VAL A 15 3.43 13.26 -4.24
C VAL A 15 3.61 11.78 -4.56
N LEU A 16 4.10 10.98 -3.61
CA LEU A 16 4.34 9.55 -3.79
C LEU A 16 3.36 8.73 -2.96
N PRO A 17 2.84 7.59 -3.46
CA PRO A 17 2.21 6.62 -2.59
C PRO A 17 3.26 6.20 -1.55
N ARG A 18 3.01 6.53 -0.27
CA ARG A 18 3.92 6.13 0.80
C ARG A 18 4.01 4.60 0.78
N PRO A 19 5.22 4.01 0.68
CA PRO A 19 5.34 2.58 0.89
C PRO A 19 4.82 2.28 2.29
N HIS A 20 3.84 1.39 2.43
CA HIS A 20 3.45 0.87 3.73
C HIS A 20 4.57 -0.04 4.21
N THR A 21 5.63 0.57 4.75
CA THR A 21 6.77 -0.13 5.35
C THR A 21 6.32 -0.99 6.53
N ASP A 22 5.22 -0.60 7.17
CA ASP A 22 4.57 -1.36 8.21
C ASP A 22 3.31 -2.07 7.70
N ALA A 23 3.32 -3.40 7.80
CA ALA A 23 2.19 -4.26 7.49
C ALA A 23 0.99 -4.01 8.43
N HIS A 24 1.22 -3.67 9.70
CA HIS A 24 0.15 -3.33 10.63
C HIS A 24 -0.53 -2.02 10.26
N HIS A 25 0.25 -0.98 9.95
CA HIS A 25 -0.28 0.27 9.43
C HIS A 25 -1.10 0.02 8.16
N ARG A 26 -0.57 -0.74 7.18
CA ARG A 26 -1.33 -1.09 5.97
C ARG A 26 -2.67 -1.74 6.29
N MET A 27 -2.69 -2.73 7.19
CA MET A 27 -3.93 -3.41 7.58
C MET A 27 -4.92 -2.47 8.24
N ARG A 28 -4.47 -1.52 9.08
CA ARG A 28 -5.34 -0.52 9.71
C ARG A 28 -5.90 0.47 8.70
N THR A 29 -5.12 0.90 7.72
CA THR A 29 -5.53 1.94 6.76
C THR A 29 -6.37 1.39 5.62
N TYR A 30 -6.04 0.21 5.07
CA TYR A 30 -6.67 -0.35 3.86
C TYR A 30 -7.46 -1.64 4.13
N GLY A 31 -7.34 -2.23 5.31
CA GLY A 31 -7.97 -3.50 5.63
C GLY A 31 -7.25 -4.70 5.01
N LYS A 32 -7.95 -5.84 5.02
CA LYS A 32 -7.46 -7.10 4.45
C LYS A 32 -7.48 -7.04 2.92
N ILE A 33 -6.46 -7.64 2.31
CA ILE A 33 -6.44 -7.89 0.87
C ILE A 33 -7.59 -8.83 0.54
N ARG A 34 -8.45 -8.43 -0.40
CA ARG A 34 -9.55 -9.27 -0.89
C ARG A 34 -9.11 -10.01 -2.16
N PRO A 35 -9.59 -11.24 -2.37
CA PRO A 35 -9.44 -11.91 -3.66
C PRO A 35 -10.10 -11.07 -4.76
N MET A 36 -9.59 -11.21 -5.98
CA MET A 36 -10.13 -10.54 -7.16
C MET A 36 -11.47 -11.14 -7.59
N GLU A 37 -11.64 -12.44 -7.33
CA GLU A 37 -12.88 -13.17 -7.57
C GLU A 37 -13.87 -12.93 -6.43
N GLU A 38 -15.13 -12.68 -6.79
CA GLU A 38 -16.19 -12.51 -5.80
C GLU A 38 -16.56 -13.88 -5.21
N PRO A 39 -16.66 -13.99 -3.88
CA PRO A 39 -17.00 -15.26 -3.26
C PRO A 39 -18.43 -15.67 -3.62
N GLY A 40 -18.58 -16.90 -4.10
CA GLY A 40 -19.88 -17.48 -4.45
C GLY A 40 -20.81 -17.61 -3.23
N PHE A 41 -22.09 -17.88 -3.48
CA PHE A 41 -23.10 -18.01 -2.41
C PHE A 41 -22.68 -19.00 -1.31
N PHE A 42 -22.19 -20.19 -1.70
CA PHE A 42 -21.78 -21.22 -0.76
C PHE A 42 -20.47 -20.87 -0.02
N GLU A 43 -19.53 -20.20 -0.67
CA GLU A 43 -18.28 -19.74 -0.04
C GLU A 43 -18.55 -18.67 1.02
N ARG A 44 -19.53 -17.78 0.78
CA ARG A 44 -19.98 -16.81 1.78
C ARG A 44 -20.65 -17.49 2.98
N LEU A 45 -21.35 -18.60 2.76
CA LEU A 45 -22.08 -19.31 3.81
C LEU A 45 -21.16 -20.19 4.68
N PHE A 46 -20.19 -20.88 4.08
CA PHE A 46 -19.31 -21.83 4.78
C PHE A 46 -17.91 -21.27 5.09
N GLY A 47 -17.53 -20.11 4.54
CA GLY A 47 -16.19 -19.52 4.68
C GLY A 47 -15.93 -18.71 5.96
N ARG A 48 -16.91 -18.55 6.85
CA ARG A 48 -16.70 -17.93 8.18
C ARG A 48 -16.04 -18.95 9.12
N ARG A 49 -14.72 -19.00 9.10
CA ARG A 49 -13.90 -19.43 10.24
C ARG A 49 -13.19 -18.22 10.84
#